data_AF-A0A9E1H0J7-F1
#
_entry.id   AF-A0A9E1H0J7-F1
#
_cell.length_a   1.000
_cell.length_b   1.000
_cell.length_c   1.000
_cell.angle_alpha   90.00
_cell.angle_beta   90.00
_cell.angle_gamma   90.00
#
_symmetry.space_group_name_H-M   'P 1'
#
loop_
_entity.id
_entity.type
_entity.pdbx_description
1 polymer ?
#
loop_
_entity_poly.entity_id
_entity_poly.type
_entity_poly.pdbx_seq_one_letter_code
_entity_poly.pdbx_strand_id
1 'polypeptide(L)'
;MRYQQRNNRGFDEFLINEWRESCEEMAAGEGEKETRKQAYQAFRKAVKGAQPADLHTMRRWFGLDGVSSPNRETVFRIALALQLSTEKTQDYLRKGLLLPGIQVNDHREFIYLYGIEHHLDWQMCQDMIAFYERHLPEAVSLLDEKCTQKLWDFYDTVRQLEPEDFLFEMGKKASYFKGYSKNVLEHYLHIQEELKELMRQEAAQQLESLLQSRSFTKWCEKNHISSDRIREEEVILHYLQNEGRRVRPAISREEADDFRTMARKAYGKGVYQSDILTEIYAAAMPNGRDKKGKYQKDRANHIGIRLISDKYLSDLLHIAQQKEREINLLQQFYQSSGEEQNKILGKLRHQKQRCHIIEREDLLPLLHYLAQKKYTLKMDKEKNGYQKDAAVKYFTDMANTVLEACQMEPLDRHYRLDALLLSSFTEEEMFTISDMIEETR
;
A
#
# COMPACT_ATOMS: atom_id res chain seq x y z
N MET A 1 4.27 -24.08 9.57
CA MET A 1 5.43 -23.75 8.69
C MET A 1 6.59 -23.16 9.52
N ARG A 2 7.82 -23.71 9.53
CA ARG A 2 8.95 -23.08 10.26
C ARG A 2 9.52 -21.93 9.43
N TYR A 3 9.08 -20.70 9.72
CA TYR A 3 9.66 -19.48 9.13
C TYR A 3 11.14 -19.39 9.54
N GLN A 4 12.05 -19.84 8.67
CA GLN A 4 13.47 -19.53 8.83
C GLN A 4 13.63 -18.05 8.49
N GLN A 5 14.00 -17.22 9.47
CA GLN A 5 14.55 -15.89 9.23
C GLN A 5 15.84 -16.03 8.40
N ARG A 6 15.71 -16.25 7.09
CA ARG A 6 16.83 -16.14 6.14
C ARG A 6 16.94 -14.69 5.73
N ASN A 7 18.19 -14.22 5.55
CA ASN A 7 18.65 -12.93 5.07
C ASN A 7 17.64 -12.18 4.17
N ASN A 8 16.69 -11.49 4.78
CA ASN A 8 15.75 -10.65 4.06
C ASN A 8 16.42 -9.30 3.79
N ARG A 9 16.43 -8.86 2.54
CA ARG A 9 16.98 -7.57 2.12
C ARG A 9 16.09 -6.44 2.65
N GLY A 10 16.52 -5.80 3.71
CA GLY A 10 16.06 -4.48 4.11
C GLY A 10 16.81 -3.36 3.37
N PHE A 11 16.47 -2.11 3.68
CA PHE A 11 17.20 -0.96 3.13
C PHE A 11 18.68 -0.97 3.52
N ASP A 12 19.00 -1.57 4.67
CA ASP A 12 20.38 -1.75 5.13
C ASP A 12 21.18 -2.69 4.26
N GLU A 13 20.63 -3.86 3.91
CA GLU A 13 21.26 -4.78 2.95
C GLU A 13 21.42 -4.15 1.58
N PHE A 14 20.43 -3.36 1.13
CA PHE A 14 20.54 -2.60 -0.12
C PHE A 14 21.74 -1.63 -0.07
N LEU A 15 21.86 -0.80 0.97
CA LEU A 15 22.97 0.14 1.10
C LEU A 15 24.32 -0.57 1.27
N ILE A 16 24.38 -1.68 2.02
CA ILE A 16 25.61 -2.44 2.16
C ILE A 16 26.08 -2.92 0.80
N ASN A 17 25.19 -3.47 -0.04
CA ASN A 17 25.57 -3.92 -1.37
C ASN A 17 26.04 -2.77 -2.27
N GLU A 18 25.30 -1.65 -2.31
CA GLU A 18 25.68 -0.47 -3.11
C GLU A 18 27.06 0.09 -2.71
N TRP A 19 27.35 0.11 -1.41
CA TRP A 19 28.58 0.74 -0.89
C TRP A 19 29.73 -0.25 -0.64
N ARG A 20 29.48 -1.56 -0.77
CA ARG A 20 30.50 -2.61 -0.68
C ARG A 20 31.31 -2.73 -1.97
N GLU A 21 30.69 -2.55 -3.13
CA GLU A 21 31.38 -2.56 -4.43
C GLU A 21 32.38 -1.40 -4.59
N SER A 22 32.21 -0.34 -3.80
CA SER A 22 33.09 0.84 -3.80
C SER A 22 34.31 0.71 -2.87
N CYS A 23 34.47 -0.41 -2.15
CA CYS A 23 35.62 -0.68 -1.28
C CYS A 23 36.69 -1.49 -2.04
N GLU A 24 37.87 -0.90 -2.28
CA GLU A 24 39.03 -1.63 -2.82
C GLU A 24 39.45 -2.78 -1.88
N GLU A 25 39.68 -3.96 -2.46
CA GLU A 25 40.25 -5.20 -1.88
C GLU A 25 39.57 -5.78 -0.62
N MET A 26 38.61 -6.70 -0.83
CA MET A 26 38.11 -7.58 0.23
C MET A 26 39.15 -8.66 0.56
N ALA A 27 39.72 -8.63 1.76
CA ALA A 27 40.39 -9.80 2.33
C ALA A 27 39.34 -10.88 2.65
N ALA A 28 39.55 -12.10 2.15
CA ALA A 28 38.67 -13.23 2.41
C ALA A 28 38.67 -13.55 3.92
N GLY A 29 37.55 -13.25 4.62
CA GLY A 29 37.36 -13.60 6.03
C GLY A 29 36.76 -12.51 6.92
N GLU A 30 36.42 -11.32 6.42
CA GLU A 30 35.81 -10.28 7.24
C GLU A 30 34.37 -10.61 7.65
N GLY A 31 34.04 -10.43 8.93
CA GLY A 31 32.70 -10.65 9.47
C GLY A 31 31.71 -9.55 9.07
N GLU A 32 30.42 -9.91 9.00
CA GLU A 32 29.30 -9.05 8.55
C GLU A 32 29.29 -7.63 9.19
N LYS A 33 29.62 -7.55 10.49
CA LYS A 33 29.67 -6.28 11.22
C LYS A 33 30.75 -5.33 10.70
N GLU A 34 31.87 -5.85 10.18
CA GLU A 34 32.94 -5.03 9.65
C GLU A 34 32.59 -4.50 8.26
N THR A 35 31.99 -5.35 7.41
CA THR A 35 31.44 -4.94 6.11
C THR A 35 30.42 -3.81 6.25
N ARG A 36 29.50 -3.91 7.22
CA ARG A 36 28.53 -2.83 7.53
C ARG A 36 29.22 -1.52 7.90
N LYS A 37 30.28 -1.56 8.70
CA LYS A 37 31.03 -0.36 9.10
C LYS A 37 31.77 0.27 7.93
N GLN A 38 32.41 -0.53 7.08
CA GLN A 38 33.13 -0.05 5.91
C GLN A 38 32.18 0.64 4.93
N ALA A 39 31.05 0.00 4.59
CA ALA A 39 30.02 0.58 3.75
C ALA A 39 29.50 1.92 4.31
N TYR A 40 29.21 1.97 5.62
CA TYR A 40 28.83 3.21 6.30
C TYR A 40 29.92 4.30 6.22
N GLN A 41 31.19 3.94 6.40
CA GLN A 41 32.30 4.90 6.32
C GLN A 41 32.48 5.44 4.90
N ALA A 42 32.36 4.59 3.88
CA ALA A 42 32.40 4.98 2.47
C ALA A 42 31.26 5.95 2.14
N PHE A 43 30.02 5.59 2.50
CA PHE A 43 28.85 6.46 2.36
C PHE A 43 29.05 7.80 3.07
N ARG A 44 29.49 7.77 4.33
CA ARG A 44 29.72 8.98 5.14
C ARG A 44 30.78 9.90 4.53
N LYS A 45 31.83 9.32 3.94
CA LYS A 45 32.88 10.07 3.24
C LYS A 45 32.33 10.73 1.98
N ALA A 46 31.46 10.03 1.25
CA ALA A 46 30.85 10.55 0.02
C ALA A 46 29.84 11.68 0.29
N VAL A 47 28.99 11.58 1.33
CA VAL A 47 28.01 12.64 1.68
C VAL A 47 28.61 13.81 2.46
N LYS A 48 29.95 13.88 2.61
CA LYS A 48 30.62 14.85 3.49
C LYS A 48 30.29 16.28 3.04
N GLY A 49 29.61 17.03 3.90
CA GLY A 49 29.20 18.42 3.68
C GLY A 49 27.68 18.61 3.63
N ALA A 50 26.94 17.69 3.00
CA ALA A 50 25.48 17.79 2.83
C ALA A 50 24.67 17.22 4.01
N GLN A 51 25.25 16.28 4.76
CA GLN A 51 24.67 15.63 5.97
C GLN A 51 23.16 15.34 5.85
N PRO A 52 22.74 14.35 5.05
CA PRO A 52 21.33 14.11 4.73
C PRO A 52 20.47 13.76 5.96
N ALA A 53 21.09 13.24 7.02
CA ALA A 53 20.49 13.04 8.34
C ALA A 53 21.56 13.12 9.43
N ASP A 54 21.16 13.04 10.70
CA ASP A 54 22.09 12.93 11.81
C ASP A 54 22.87 11.59 11.78
N LEU A 55 24.03 11.58 12.44
CA LEU A 55 24.94 10.43 12.43
C LEU A 55 24.31 9.15 13.00
N HIS A 56 23.46 9.26 14.01
CA HIS A 56 22.84 8.08 14.62
C HIS A 56 21.82 7.46 13.67
N THR A 57 20.98 8.29 13.04
CA THR A 57 20.03 7.85 12.01
C THR A 57 20.74 7.19 10.82
N MET A 58 21.81 7.79 10.31
CA MET A 58 22.58 7.20 9.19
C MET A 58 23.20 5.85 9.56
N ARG A 59 23.73 5.68 10.78
CA ARG A 59 24.26 4.38 11.23
C ARG A 59 23.21 3.28 11.26
N ARG A 60 21.97 3.63 11.61
CA ARG A 60 20.84 2.69 11.62
C ARG A 60 20.39 2.27 10.21
N TRP A 61 20.61 3.11 9.20
CA TRP A 61 20.41 2.71 7.81
C TRP A 61 21.36 1.61 7.35
N PHE A 62 22.49 1.37 8.03
CA PHE A 62 23.42 0.26 7.75
C PHE A 62 23.28 -0.90 8.75
N GLY A 63 22.30 -0.84 9.66
CA GLY A 63 22.08 -1.86 10.69
C GLY A 63 23.12 -1.88 11.82
N LEU A 64 23.92 -0.82 12.00
CA LEU A 64 25.01 -0.81 12.99
C LEU A 64 24.53 -0.62 14.44
N ASP A 65 23.45 0.15 14.65
CA ASP A 65 22.88 0.48 15.98
C ASP A 65 21.35 0.25 15.99
N GLY A 66 20.92 -0.85 15.38
CA GLY A 66 19.53 -1.13 15.04
C GLY A 66 19.23 -0.78 13.58
N VAL A 67 18.05 -1.18 13.11
CA VAL A 67 17.63 -1.02 11.71
C VAL A 67 16.62 0.11 11.62
N SER A 68 16.76 0.94 10.59
CA SER A 68 15.74 1.88 10.12
C SER A 68 15.97 2.20 8.65
N SER A 69 14.97 2.79 8.00
CA SER A 69 15.07 3.26 6.62
C SER A 69 14.85 4.77 6.54
N PRO A 70 15.48 5.49 5.60
CA PRO A 70 15.12 6.87 5.31
C PRO A 70 13.68 6.94 4.81
N ASN A 71 13.02 8.07 5.03
CA ASN A 71 11.79 8.35 4.32
C ASN A 71 12.10 8.73 2.86
N ARG A 72 11.07 8.75 2.02
CA ARG A 72 11.17 9.05 0.60
C ARG A 72 11.87 10.38 0.29
N GLU A 73 11.53 11.45 1.02
CA GLU A 73 12.15 12.77 0.87
C GLU A 73 13.67 12.75 1.20
N THR A 74 14.05 11.98 2.22
CA THR A 74 15.45 11.81 2.60
C THR A 74 16.23 11.06 1.52
N VAL A 75 15.61 10.17 0.74
CA VAL A 75 16.27 9.54 -0.42
C VAL A 75 16.59 10.56 -1.50
N PHE A 76 15.70 11.51 -1.79
CA PHE A 76 16.02 12.61 -2.71
C PHE A 76 17.16 13.49 -2.18
N ARG A 77 17.18 13.76 -0.86
CA ARG A 77 18.30 14.47 -0.23
C ARG A 77 19.62 13.70 -0.34
N ILE A 78 19.59 12.37 -0.19
CA ILE A 78 20.75 11.49 -0.42
C ILE A 78 21.18 11.56 -1.89
N ALA A 79 20.24 11.48 -2.83
CA ALA A 79 20.52 11.51 -4.25
C ALA A 79 21.23 12.80 -4.68
N LEU A 80 20.73 13.96 -4.25
CA LEU A 80 21.34 15.26 -4.51
C LEU A 80 22.71 15.38 -3.83
N ALA A 81 22.84 14.94 -2.58
CA ALA A 81 24.10 14.99 -1.83
C ALA A 81 25.22 14.14 -2.45
N LEU A 82 24.85 13.01 -3.06
CA LEU A 82 25.77 12.08 -3.69
C LEU A 82 25.90 12.28 -5.20
N GLN A 83 25.14 13.21 -5.79
CA GLN A 83 25.03 13.39 -7.24
C GLN A 83 24.71 12.08 -7.96
N LEU A 84 23.76 11.30 -7.41
CA LEU A 84 23.31 10.06 -8.05
C LEU A 84 22.65 10.37 -9.40
N SER A 85 22.71 9.43 -10.34
CA SER A 85 21.90 9.51 -11.54
C SER A 85 20.41 9.32 -11.24
N THR A 86 19.55 9.70 -12.18
CA THR A 86 18.11 9.40 -12.13
C THR A 86 17.86 7.89 -11.95
N GLU A 87 18.58 7.05 -12.70
CA GLU A 87 18.47 5.58 -12.62
C GLU A 87 18.86 5.06 -11.24
N LYS A 88 19.96 5.54 -10.66
CA LYS A 88 20.37 5.12 -9.32
C LYS A 88 19.41 5.62 -8.24
N THR A 89 18.83 6.80 -8.40
CA THR A 89 17.79 7.30 -7.50
C THR A 89 16.54 6.40 -7.56
N GLN A 90 16.15 5.97 -8.75
CA GLN A 90 15.06 5.00 -8.93
C GLN A 90 15.34 3.67 -8.24
N ASP A 91 16.59 3.18 -8.26
CA ASP A 91 16.99 1.97 -7.54
C ASP A 91 16.89 2.14 -6.01
N TYR A 92 17.34 3.27 -5.47
CA TYR A 92 17.18 3.56 -4.04
C TYR A 92 15.70 3.54 -3.59
N LEU A 93 14.80 4.07 -4.42
CA LEU A 93 13.37 4.09 -4.14
C LEU A 93 12.73 2.70 -4.30
N ARG A 94 12.96 2.03 -5.44
CA ARG A 94 12.27 0.78 -5.80
C ARG A 94 12.88 -0.45 -5.15
N LYS A 95 14.20 -0.58 -5.15
CA LYS A 95 14.90 -1.76 -4.62
C LYS A 95 15.28 -1.59 -3.15
N GLY A 96 15.62 -0.37 -2.75
CA GLY A 96 15.97 -0.04 -1.37
C GLY A 96 14.75 0.10 -0.47
N LEU A 97 13.86 1.05 -0.79
CA LEU A 97 12.68 1.35 0.03
C LEU A 97 11.44 0.54 -0.34
N LEU A 98 11.43 -0.19 -1.46
CA LEU A 98 10.26 -0.90 -1.96
C LEU A 98 9.04 0.01 -2.23
N LEU A 99 9.32 1.27 -2.54
CA LEU A 99 8.32 2.26 -2.91
C LEU A 99 8.22 2.37 -4.44
N PRO A 100 7.15 3.00 -4.97
CA PRO A 100 7.13 3.44 -6.35
C PRO A 100 8.40 4.21 -6.73
N GLY A 101 8.76 4.17 -8.01
CA GLY A 101 9.76 5.07 -8.57
C GLY A 101 9.39 6.57 -8.44
N ILE A 102 10.25 7.46 -8.94
CA ILE A 102 10.05 8.93 -8.92
C ILE A 102 8.64 9.27 -9.44
N GLN A 103 7.87 10.00 -8.63
CA GLN A 103 6.49 10.37 -8.94
C GLN A 103 6.46 11.72 -9.64
N VAL A 104 6.53 11.73 -10.96
CA VAL A 104 6.43 13.00 -11.76
C VAL A 104 5.09 13.74 -11.56
N ASN A 105 4.06 13.06 -11.05
CA ASN A 105 2.78 13.69 -10.68
C ASN A 105 2.88 14.51 -9.39
N ASP A 106 3.95 14.38 -8.60
CA ASP A 106 4.22 15.22 -7.43
C ASP A 106 5.18 16.34 -7.83
N HIS A 107 4.77 17.59 -7.64
CA HIS A 107 5.57 18.74 -8.08
C HIS A 107 6.92 18.83 -7.37
N ARG A 108 7.02 18.36 -6.12
CA ARG A 108 8.29 18.38 -5.37
C ARG A 108 9.24 17.35 -5.95
N GLU A 109 8.76 16.14 -6.22
CA GLU A 109 9.58 15.10 -6.85
C GLU A 109 9.96 15.43 -8.29
N PHE A 110 9.11 16.16 -9.02
CA PHE A 110 9.44 16.69 -10.34
C PHE A 110 10.59 17.72 -10.28
N ILE A 111 10.59 18.59 -9.26
CA ILE A 111 11.71 19.52 -9.01
C ILE A 111 12.96 18.76 -8.53
N TYR A 112 12.82 17.72 -7.70
CA TYR A 112 13.97 16.90 -7.31
C TYR A 112 14.57 16.15 -8.50
N LEU A 113 13.76 15.66 -9.43
CA LEU A 113 14.23 15.06 -10.68
C LEU A 113 15.07 16.07 -11.49
N TYR A 114 14.58 17.29 -11.66
CA TYR A 114 15.35 18.39 -12.25
C TYR A 114 16.65 18.66 -11.49
N GLY A 115 16.59 18.76 -10.16
CA GLY A 115 17.77 18.98 -9.33
C GLY A 115 18.83 17.89 -9.47
N ILE A 116 18.40 16.64 -9.61
CA ILE A 116 19.29 15.49 -9.82
C ILE A 116 19.99 15.57 -11.18
N GLU A 117 19.25 15.85 -12.27
CA GLU A 117 19.83 15.94 -13.62
C GLU A 117 20.80 17.13 -13.78
N HIS A 118 20.58 18.21 -13.04
CA HIS A 118 21.38 19.44 -13.11
C HIS A 118 22.39 19.59 -11.98
N HIS A 119 22.57 18.57 -11.15
CA HIS A 119 23.49 18.58 -10.00
C HIS A 119 23.26 19.75 -9.04
N LEU A 120 22.01 20.15 -8.84
CA LEU A 120 21.64 21.17 -7.89
C LEU A 120 21.80 20.66 -6.46
N ASP A 121 22.05 21.57 -5.52
CA ASP A 121 22.05 21.21 -4.11
C ASP A 121 20.63 21.15 -3.53
N TRP A 122 20.53 20.62 -2.32
CA TRP A 122 19.26 20.50 -1.59
C TRP A 122 18.58 21.85 -1.39
N GLN A 123 19.34 22.90 -1.06
CA GLN A 123 18.79 24.21 -0.74
C GLN A 123 18.19 24.86 -1.99
N MET A 124 18.88 24.78 -3.13
CA MET A 124 18.37 25.24 -4.42
C MET A 124 17.04 24.56 -4.76
N CYS A 125 16.94 23.24 -4.57
CA CYS A 125 15.67 22.52 -4.77
C CYS A 125 14.56 22.99 -3.83
N GLN A 126 14.87 23.24 -2.55
CA GLN A 126 13.90 23.77 -1.58
C GLN A 126 13.43 25.17 -1.95
N ASP A 127 14.33 26.03 -2.42
CA ASP A 127 14.02 27.39 -2.85
C ASP A 127 13.14 27.37 -4.11
N MET A 128 13.42 26.47 -5.06
CA MET A 128 12.56 26.23 -6.22
C MET A 128 11.16 25.74 -5.83
N ILE A 129 11.06 24.77 -4.89
CA ILE A 129 9.76 24.29 -4.38
C ILE A 129 9.00 25.43 -3.71
N ALA A 130 9.65 26.20 -2.84
CA ALA A 130 9.03 27.30 -2.14
C ALA A 130 8.57 28.41 -3.10
N PHE A 131 9.35 28.68 -4.15
CA PHE A 131 8.97 29.60 -5.21
C PHE A 131 7.73 29.08 -5.95
N TYR A 132 7.75 27.83 -6.42
CA TYR A 132 6.62 27.24 -7.13
C TYR A 132 5.33 27.24 -6.28
N GLU A 133 5.41 26.76 -5.03
CA GLU A 133 4.25 26.66 -4.13
C GLU A 133 3.66 28.04 -3.79
N ARG A 134 4.48 29.10 -3.74
CA ARG A 134 4.03 30.49 -3.56
C ARG A 134 3.26 31.03 -4.77
N HIS A 135 3.56 30.55 -5.97
CA HIS A 135 2.97 31.03 -7.22
C HIS A 135 1.95 30.06 -7.83
N LEU A 136 1.48 29.07 -7.05
CA LEU A 136 0.40 28.19 -7.49
C LEU A 136 -0.89 28.98 -7.77
N PRO A 137 -1.61 28.71 -8.88
CA PRO A 137 -2.86 29.40 -9.21
C PRO A 137 -3.95 29.21 -8.13
N GLU A 138 -4.78 30.22 -7.87
CA GLU A 138 -5.92 30.06 -6.97
C GLU A 138 -6.90 29.01 -7.51
N ALA A 139 -7.33 28.08 -6.65
CA ALA A 139 -8.31 27.04 -6.96
C ALA A 139 -7.91 26.14 -8.16
N VAL A 140 -6.72 25.53 -8.11
CA VAL A 140 -6.33 24.50 -9.08
C VAL A 140 -7.30 23.33 -8.99
N SER A 141 -8.22 23.23 -9.95
CA SER A 141 -8.96 21.99 -10.18
C SER A 141 -7.99 20.99 -10.77
N LEU A 142 -7.59 20.02 -9.96
CA LEU A 142 -6.70 18.94 -10.41
C LEU A 142 -7.40 18.16 -11.52
N LEU A 143 -6.68 17.92 -12.61
CA LEU A 143 -7.21 17.16 -13.73
C LEU A 143 -7.55 15.75 -13.26
N ASP A 144 -8.67 15.15 -13.66
CA ASP A 144 -9.00 13.77 -13.31
C ASP A 144 -8.67 12.77 -14.44
N GLU A 145 -7.42 12.78 -14.96
CA GLU A 145 -6.97 11.82 -15.99
C GLU A 145 -5.59 11.19 -15.70
N LYS A 146 -5.21 10.13 -16.40
CA LYS A 146 -3.82 9.62 -16.32
C LYS A 146 -2.87 10.60 -16.99
N CYS A 147 -2.02 11.26 -16.20
CA CYS A 147 -1.08 12.28 -16.70
C CYS A 147 0.38 11.83 -16.69
N THR A 148 0.71 10.65 -16.19
CA THR A 148 2.11 10.27 -15.93
C THR A 148 2.96 10.28 -17.19
N GLN A 149 2.50 9.68 -18.31
CA GLN A 149 3.24 9.78 -19.58
C GLN A 149 3.29 11.21 -20.11
N LYS A 150 2.15 11.95 -20.05
CA LYS A 150 2.09 13.36 -20.45
C LYS A 150 3.10 14.24 -19.69
N LEU A 151 3.36 13.91 -18.42
CA LEU A 151 4.33 14.61 -17.57
C LEU A 151 5.78 14.23 -17.88
N TRP A 152 6.05 12.99 -18.25
CA TRP A 152 7.37 12.59 -18.77
C TRP A 152 7.67 13.28 -20.10
N ASP A 153 6.74 13.23 -21.05
CA ASP A 153 6.87 13.92 -22.33
C ASP A 153 7.05 15.43 -22.13
N PHE A 154 6.30 16.02 -21.18
CA PHE A 154 6.47 17.41 -20.79
C PHE A 154 7.86 17.68 -20.20
N TYR A 155 8.34 16.85 -19.27
CA TYR A 155 9.67 16.99 -18.68
C TYR A 155 10.76 17.00 -19.77
N ASP A 156 10.69 16.10 -20.75
CA ASP A 156 11.65 16.06 -21.86
C ASP A 156 11.73 17.36 -22.65
N THR A 157 10.62 18.11 -22.73
CA THR A 157 10.59 19.42 -23.41
C THR A 157 11.14 20.57 -22.57
N VAL A 158 11.07 20.49 -21.23
CA VAL A 158 11.42 21.62 -20.33
C VAL A 158 12.70 21.38 -19.54
N ARG A 159 13.22 20.16 -19.48
CA ARG A 159 14.36 19.80 -18.62
C ARG A 159 15.67 20.51 -18.94
N GLN A 160 15.81 21.12 -20.11
CA GLN A 160 17.01 21.88 -20.50
C GLN A 160 16.88 23.39 -20.27
N LEU A 161 15.72 23.85 -19.77
CA LEU A 161 15.51 25.25 -19.41
C LEU A 161 16.25 25.60 -18.12
N GLU A 162 16.56 26.88 -17.94
CA GLU A 162 17.07 27.39 -16.67
C GLU A 162 15.99 27.30 -15.56
N PRO A 163 16.37 27.29 -14.27
CA PRO A 163 15.44 27.04 -13.17
C PRO A 163 14.19 27.94 -13.17
N GLU A 164 14.33 29.23 -13.50
CA GLU A 164 13.20 30.17 -13.51
C GLU A 164 12.20 29.83 -14.63
N ASP A 165 12.69 29.58 -15.84
CA ASP A 165 11.88 29.21 -17.00
C ASP A 165 11.23 27.84 -16.82
N PHE A 166 11.97 26.88 -16.25
CA PHE A 166 11.46 25.56 -15.89
C PHE A 166 10.26 25.67 -14.94
N LEU A 167 10.38 26.45 -13.85
CA LEU A 167 9.29 26.66 -12.89
C LEU A 167 8.10 27.41 -13.51
N PHE A 168 8.35 28.36 -14.41
CA PHE A 168 7.30 29.05 -15.15
C PHE A 168 6.49 28.09 -16.03
N GLU A 169 7.15 27.21 -16.77
CA GLU A 169 6.47 26.18 -17.58
C GLU A 169 5.71 25.18 -16.71
N MET A 170 6.28 24.75 -15.57
CA MET A 170 5.56 23.92 -14.60
C MET A 170 4.26 24.59 -14.13
N GLY A 171 4.29 25.90 -13.84
CA GLY A 171 3.12 26.67 -13.41
C GLY A 171 1.96 26.63 -14.42
N LYS A 172 2.26 26.66 -15.72
CA LYS A 172 1.26 26.52 -16.79
C LYS A 172 0.57 25.15 -16.81
N LYS A 173 1.19 24.14 -16.19
CA LYS A 173 0.71 22.76 -16.11
C LYS A 173 0.36 22.35 -14.67
N ALA A 174 0.12 23.30 -13.77
CA ALA A 174 -0.16 23.04 -12.35
C ALA A 174 -1.23 21.96 -12.11
N SER A 175 -2.28 21.91 -12.94
CA SER A 175 -3.37 20.92 -12.83
C SER A 175 -2.95 19.46 -13.06
N TYR A 176 -1.74 19.22 -13.59
CA TYR A 176 -1.21 17.88 -13.84
C TYR A 176 -0.51 17.31 -12.60
N PHE A 177 -0.02 18.17 -11.71
CA PHE A 177 0.73 17.79 -10.51
C PHE A 177 -0.19 17.45 -9.35
N LYS A 178 -0.83 16.30 -9.40
CA LYS A 178 -1.83 15.86 -8.42
C LYS A 178 -1.24 15.35 -7.10
N GLY A 179 0.06 15.07 -7.05
CA GLY A 179 0.73 14.42 -5.93
C GLY A 179 0.48 12.92 -5.79
N TYR A 180 -0.21 12.29 -6.76
CA TYR A 180 -0.42 10.84 -6.79
C TYR A 180 -0.56 10.31 -8.22
N SER A 181 -0.26 9.03 -8.42
CA SER A 181 -0.49 8.35 -9.69
C SER A 181 -1.92 7.83 -9.78
N LYS A 182 -2.71 8.38 -10.72
CA LYS A 182 -4.06 7.87 -11.03
C LYS A 182 -4.01 6.42 -11.55
N ASN A 183 -2.95 6.02 -12.24
CA ASN A 183 -2.79 4.64 -12.70
C ASN A 183 -2.71 3.65 -11.53
N VAL A 184 -1.89 3.97 -10.51
CA VAL A 184 -1.74 3.13 -9.31
C VAL A 184 -3.05 3.07 -8.54
N LEU A 185 -3.74 4.21 -8.38
CA LEU A 185 -5.05 4.26 -7.72
C LEU A 185 -6.09 3.39 -8.43
N GLU A 186 -6.16 3.45 -9.77
CA GLU A 186 -7.11 2.63 -10.53
C GLU A 186 -6.82 1.13 -10.40
N HIS A 187 -5.56 0.70 -10.41
CA HIS A 187 -5.22 -0.70 -10.15
C HIS A 187 -5.65 -1.12 -8.75
N TYR A 188 -5.41 -0.29 -7.74
CA TYR A 188 -5.83 -0.53 -6.36
C TYR A 188 -7.36 -0.68 -6.25
N LEU A 189 -8.12 0.23 -6.86
CA LEU A 189 -9.59 0.19 -6.88
C LEU A 189 -10.11 -1.03 -7.63
N HIS A 190 -9.50 -1.37 -8.77
CA HIS A 190 -9.89 -2.54 -9.55
C HIS A 190 -9.74 -3.84 -8.76
N ILE A 191 -8.60 -4.04 -8.09
CA ILE A 191 -8.36 -5.20 -7.21
C ILE A 191 -9.45 -5.29 -6.14
N GLN A 192 -9.83 -4.16 -5.53
CA GLN A 192 -10.90 -4.13 -4.52
C GLN A 192 -12.27 -4.46 -5.10
N GLU A 193 -12.61 -3.95 -6.28
CA GLU A 193 -13.87 -4.27 -6.95
C GLU A 193 -13.97 -5.76 -7.29
N GLU A 194 -12.89 -6.34 -7.82
CA GLU A 194 -12.82 -7.77 -8.09
C GLU A 194 -13.01 -8.61 -6.82
N LEU A 195 -12.33 -8.24 -5.73
CA LEU A 195 -12.51 -8.91 -4.44
C LEU A 195 -13.95 -8.79 -3.91
N LYS A 196 -14.56 -7.60 -3.99
CA LYS A 196 -15.96 -7.38 -3.58
C LYS A 196 -16.91 -8.26 -4.37
N GLU A 197 -16.70 -8.39 -5.68
CA GLU A 197 -17.56 -9.20 -6.53
C GLU A 197 -17.41 -10.69 -6.21
N LEU A 198 -16.19 -11.19 -6.02
CA LEU A 198 -15.94 -12.57 -5.60
C LEU A 198 -16.59 -12.87 -4.24
N MET A 199 -16.39 -11.99 -3.25
CA MET A 199 -16.99 -12.15 -1.92
C MET A 199 -18.52 -12.08 -1.95
N ARG A 200 -19.11 -11.28 -2.85
CA ARG A 200 -20.56 -11.23 -3.06
C ARG A 200 -21.07 -12.55 -3.62
N GLN A 201 -20.37 -13.13 -4.60
CA GLN A 201 -20.73 -14.41 -5.20
C GLN A 201 -20.63 -15.56 -4.18
N GLU A 202 -19.57 -15.61 -3.39
CA GLU A 202 -19.42 -16.57 -2.30
C GLU A 202 -20.52 -16.43 -1.25
N ALA A 203 -20.83 -15.20 -0.84
CA ALA A 203 -21.91 -14.94 0.09
C ALA A 203 -23.27 -15.40 -0.46
N ALA A 204 -23.54 -15.16 -1.74
CA ALA A 204 -24.77 -15.62 -2.39
C ALA A 204 -24.86 -17.16 -2.41
N GLN A 205 -23.76 -17.85 -2.74
CA GLN A 205 -23.71 -19.32 -2.74
C GLN A 205 -23.93 -19.90 -1.35
N GLN A 206 -23.27 -19.35 -0.32
CA GLN A 206 -23.46 -19.80 1.06
C GLN A 206 -24.90 -19.52 1.54
N LEU A 207 -25.45 -18.37 1.17
CA LEU A 207 -26.80 -17.96 1.54
C LEU A 207 -27.88 -18.86 0.94
N GLU A 208 -27.70 -19.39 -0.28
CA GLU A 208 -28.65 -20.32 -0.88
C GLU A 208 -28.87 -21.57 0.00
N SER A 209 -27.83 -22.08 0.66
CA SER A 209 -27.99 -23.21 1.59
C SER A 209 -28.87 -22.84 2.81
N LEU A 210 -28.75 -21.61 3.31
CA LEU A 210 -29.53 -21.09 4.44
C LEU A 210 -30.98 -20.80 4.05
N LEU A 211 -31.22 -20.29 2.83
CA LEU A 211 -32.55 -20.07 2.27
C LEU A 211 -33.31 -21.39 2.04
N GLN A 212 -32.61 -22.49 1.83
CA GLN A 212 -33.22 -23.82 1.72
C GLN A 212 -33.50 -24.47 3.09
N SER A 213 -33.12 -23.84 4.20
CA SER A 213 -33.38 -24.38 5.53
C SER A 213 -34.89 -24.56 5.79
N ARG A 214 -35.24 -25.67 6.44
CA ARG A 214 -36.64 -26.03 6.73
C ARG A 214 -37.37 -24.98 7.56
N SER A 215 -36.65 -24.27 8.42
CA SER A 215 -37.20 -23.21 9.27
C SER A 215 -37.59 -21.98 8.45
N PHE A 216 -36.73 -21.57 7.52
CA PHE A 216 -36.95 -20.42 6.66
C PHE A 216 -38.05 -20.68 5.62
N THR A 217 -38.00 -21.82 4.92
CA THR A 217 -39.01 -22.18 3.91
C THR A 217 -40.43 -22.23 4.48
N LYS A 218 -40.61 -22.88 5.62
CA LYS A 218 -41.90 -22.88 6.35
C LYS A 218 -42.36 -21.50 6.76
N TRP A 219 -41.44 -20.62 7.14
CA TRP A 219 -41.78 -19.25 7.49
C TRP A 219 -42.24 -18.47 6.25
N CYS A 220 -41.58 -18.63 5.09
CA CYS A 220 -42.00 -18.03 3.83
C CYS A 220 -43.40 -18.51 3.41
N GLU A 221 -43.67 -19.81 3.49
CA GLU A 221 -45.00 -20.40 3.20
C GLU A 221 -46.09 -19.80 4.10
N LYS A 222 -45.83 -19.73 5.41
CA LYS A 222 -46.78 -19.17 6.39
C LYS A 222 -47.07 -17.68 6.17
N ASN A 223 -46.09 -16.93 5.65
CA ASN A 223 -46.22 -15.49 5.42
C ASN A 223 -46.51 -15.15 3.94
N HIS A 224 -46.82 -16.15 3.11
CA HIS A 224 -47.13 -15.98 1.68
C HIS A 224 -46.08 -15.17 0.90
N ILE A 225 -44.80 -15.40 1.19
CA ILE A 225 -43.68 -14.76 0.48
C ILE A 225 -43.47 -15.47 -0.86
N SER A 226 -43.44 -14.71 -1.98
CA SER A 226 -43.17 -15.28 -3.30
C SER A 226 -41.70 -15.66 -3.47
N SER A 227 -41.43 -16.60 -4.38
CA SER A 227 -40.08 -17.08 -4.72
C SER A 227 -39.09 -15.96 -5.02
N ASP A 228 -39.59 -14.90 -5.65
CA ASP A 228 -38.77 -13.82 -6.21
C ASP A 228 -38.30 -12.87 -5.10
N ARG A 229 -39.11 -12.76 -4.03
CA ARG A 229 -38.87 -11.90 -2.88
C ARG A 229 -38.02 -12.54 -1.79
N ILE A 230 -37.83 -13.86 -1.85
CA ILE A 230 -36.99 -14.59 -0.87
C ILE A 230 -35.55 -14.04 -0.85
N ARG A 231 -35.08 -13.50 -1.98
CA ARG A 231 -33.74 -12.90 -2.15
C ARG A 231 -33.69 -11.40 -1.85
N GLU A 232 -34.70 -10.84 -1.19
CA GLU A 232 -34.67 -9.47 -0.67
C GLU A 232 -34.02 -9.45 0.73
N GLU A 233 -33.03 -8.58 0.96
CA GLU A 233 -32.38 -8.43 2.28
C GLU A 233 -33.43 -8.19 3.38
N GLU A 234 -34.43 -7.34 3.12
CA GLU A 234 -35.48 -6.99 4.08
C GLU A 234 -36.30 -8.20 4.54
N VAL A 235 -36.60 -9.13 3.63
CA VAL A 235 -37.36 -10.36 3.93
C VAL A 235 -36.55 -11.26 4.85
N ILE A 236 -35.25 -11.42 4.57
CA ILE A 236 -34.35 -12.21 5.39
C ILE A 236 -34.19 -11.57 6.78
N LEU A 237 -34.00 -10.25 6.85
CA LEU A 237 -33.90 -9.53 8.13
C LEU A 237 -35.18 -9.66 8.96
N HIS A 238 -36.35 -9.63 8.33
CA HIS A 238 -37.62 -9.83 9.02
C HIS A 238 -37.77 -11.26 9.58
N TYR A 239 -37.33 -12.27 8.83
CA TYR A 239 -37.24 -13.65 9.35
C TYR A 239 -36.35 -13.72 10.59
N LEU A 240 -35.13 -13.18 10.51
CA LEU A 240 -34.15 -13.20 11.62
C LEU A 240 -34.65 -12.44 12.85
N GLN A 241 -35.35 -11.32 12.65
CA GLN A 241 -35.96 -10.57 13.74
C GLN A 241 -37.04 -11.40 14.46
N ASN A 242 -37.82 -12.17 13.70
CA ASN A 242 -38.86 -13.04 14.26
C ASN A 242 -38.26 -14.23 15.02
N GLU A 243 -37.21 -14.86 14.50
CA GLU A 243 -36.49 -15.94 15.21
C GLU A 243 -35.85 -15.41 16.51
N GLY A 244 -35.27 -14.21 16.49
CA GLY A 244 -34.68 -13.59 17.69
C GLY A 244 -35.67 -13.27 18.81
N ARG A 245 -36.97 -13.20 18.52
CA ARG A 245 -38.04 -12.99 19.52
C ARG A 245 -38.61 -14.29 20.09
N ARG A 246 -38.27 -15.44 19.52
CA ARG A 246 -38.80 -16.73 19.97
C ARG A 246 -38.10 -17.20 21.24
N VAL A 247 -38.88 -17.80 22.15
CA VAL A 247 -38.35 -18.48 23.34
C VAL A 247 -37.49 -19.70 22.96
N ARG A 248 -37.82 -20.36 21.84
CA ARG A 248 -37.04 -21.45 21.24
C ARG A 248 -36.81 -21.15 19.75
N PRO A 249 -35.72 -20.46 19.40
CA PRO A 249 -35.35 -20.19 18.02
C PRO A 249 -35.08 -21.47 17.24
N ALA A 250 -35.37 -21.47 15.95
CA ALA A 250 -35.08 -22.60 15.06
C ALA A 250 -33.64 -22.62 14.56
N ILE A 251 -32.92 -21.51 14.71
CA ILE A 251 -31.51 -21.33 14.32
C ILE A 251 -30.73 -20.78 15.51
N SER A 252 -29.43 -21.09 15.57
CA SER A 252 -28.54 -20.56 16.59
C SER A 252 -28.28 -19.05 16.37
N ARG A 253 -27.67 -18.40 17.38
CA ARG A 253 -27.27 -17.00 17.24
C ARG A 253 -26.17 -16.80 16.20
N GLU A 254 -25.22 -17.74 16.13
CA GLU A 254 -24.12 -17.71 15.17
C GLU A 254 -24.67 -17.86 13.75
N GLU A 255 -25.53 -18.85 13.51
CA GLU A 255 -26.22 -19.02 12.22
C GLU A 255 -27.04 -17.78 11.83
N ALA A 256 -27.71 -17.12 12.78
CA ALA A 256 -28.46 -15.89 12.52
C ALA A 256 -27.55 -14.71 12.14
N ASP A 257 -26.36 -14.62 12.74
CA ASP A 257 -25.37 -13.59 12.44
C ASP A 257 -24.70 -13.86 11.07
N ASP A 258 -24.44 -15.12 10.74
CA ASP A 258 -23.97 -15.54 9.40
C ASP A 258 -25.02 -15.22 8.33
N PHE A 259 -26.28 -15.60 8.55
CA PHE A 259 -27.39 -15.31 7.64
C PHE A 259 -27.53 -13.81 7.38
N ARG A 260 -27.44 -12.98 8.45
CA ARG A 260 -27.46 -11.52 8.32
C ARG A 260 -26.28 -11.00 7.51
N THR A 261 -25.08 -11.52 7.78
CA THR A 261 -23.85 -11.10 7.10
C THR A 261 -23.90 -11.43 5.62
N MET A 262 -24.28 -12.66 5.27
CA MET A 262 -24.38 -13.11 3.88
C MET A 262 -25.49 -12.39 3.12
N ALA A 263 -26.66 -12.17 3.72
CA ALA A 263 -27.75 -11.41 3.11
C ALA A 263 -27.34 -9.98 2.75
N ARG A 264 -26.64 -9.29 3.67
CA ARG A 264 -26.12 -7.94 3.41
C ARG A 264 -25.08 -7.94 2.28
N LYS A 265 -24.13 -8.90 2.28
CA LYS A 265 -23.09 -9.01 1.24
C LYS A 265 -23.71 -9.31 -0.14
N ALA A 266 -24.66 -10.23 -0.20
CA ALA A 266 -25.26 -10.73 -1.45
C ALA A 266 -26.34 -9.82 -2.03
N TYR A 267 -27.28 -9.35 -1.21
CA TYR A 267 -28.51 -8.69 -1.66
C TYR A 267 -28.73 -7.28 -1.09
N GLY A 268 -27.96 -6.91 -0.08
CA GLY A 268 -28.08 -5.62 0.60
C GLY A 268 -27.13 -4.55 0.06
N LYS A 269 -26.51 -3.83 1.00
CA LYS A 269 -25.52 -2.77 0.71
C LYS A 269 -24.21 -3.28 0.09
N GLY A 270 -24.06 -4.60 -0.08
CA GLY A 270 -22.90 -5.22 -0.70
C GLY A 270 -21.73 -5.40 0.27
N VAL A 271 -20.57 -5.77 -0.29
CA VAL A 271 -19.33 -6.00 0.45
C VAL A 271 -18.65 -4.67 0.75
N TYR A 272 -18.40 -4.40 2.02
CA TYR A 272 -17.66 -3.24 2.49
C TYR A 272 -16.16 -3.53 2.48
N GLN A 273 -15.37 -2.46 2.47
CA GLN A 273 -13.93 -2.61 2.48
C GLN A 273 -13.39 -3.25 3.76
N SER A 274 -14.05 -2.98 4.90
CA SER A 274 -13.75 -3.64 6.17
C SER A 274 -13.94 -5.16 6.10
N ASP A 275 -14.86 -5.66 5.26
CA ASP A 275 -15.04 -7.10 5.08
C ASP A 275 -13.80 -7.73 4.46
N ILE A 276 -13.21 -7.10 3.44
CA ILE A 276 -11.97 -7.58 2.80
C ILE A 276 -10.84 -7.62 3.83
N LEU A 277 -10.68 -6.56 4.64
CA LEU A 277 -9.65 -6.52 5.68
C LEU A 277 -9.88 -7.58 6.75
N THR A 278 -11.13 -7.80 7.17
CA THR A 278 -11.47 -8.84 8.13
C THR A 278 -11.17 -10.23 7.61
N GLU A 279 -11.41 -10.51 6.32
CA GLU A 279 -11.04 -11.81 5.73
C GLU A 279 -9.51 -11.99 5.66
N ILE A 280 -8.78 -10.99 5.15
CA ILE A 280 -7.32 -11.10 4.97
C ILE A 280 -6.60 -11.18 6.32
N TYR A 281 -7.03 -10.39 7.31
CA TYR A 281 -6.35 -10.22 8.59
C TYR A 281 -7.12 -10.81 9.78
N ALA A 282 -8.03 -11.77 9.56
CA ALA A 282 -8.93 -12.29 10.61
C ALA A 282 -8.20 -12.64 11.91
N ALA A 283 -7.08 -13.37 11.83
CA ALA A 283 -6.23 -13.75 12.95
C ALA A 283 -5.62 -12.58 13.74
N ALA A 284 -5.46 -11.42 13.11
CA ALA A 284 -4.91 -10.21 13.70
C ALA A 284 -5.98 -9.22 14.21
N MET A 285 -7.26 -9.48 13.93
CA MET A 285 -8.35 -8.62 14.38
C MET A 285 -8.72 -8.91 15.85
N PRO A 286 -9.01 -7.87 16.66
CA PRO A 286 -9.33 -8.03 18.07
C PRO A 286 -10.67 -8.74 18.26
N ASN A 287 -10.65 -9.90 18.93
CA ASN A 287 -11.87 -10.62 19.30
C ASN A 287 -12.44 -10.11 20.63
N GLY A 288 -13.77 -10.07 20.74
CA GLY A 288 -14.50 -9.45 21.86
C GLY A 288 -14.18 -9.95 23.29
N ARG A 289 -13.38 -11.02 23.45
CA ARG A 289 -12.87 -11.50 24.74
C ARG A 289 -11.55 -10.82 25.16
N ASP A 290 -10.78 -10.29 24.21
CA ASP A 290 -9.46 -9.68 24.45
C ASP A 290 -9.54 -8.15 24.32
N LYS A 291 -10.19 -7.51 25.29
CA LYS A 291 -10.31 -6.03 25.40
C LYS A 291 -8.98 -5.28 25.60
N LYS A 292 -7.84 -5.94 25.45
CA LYS A 292 -6.50 -5.34 25.51
C LYS A 292 -5.76 -5.65 24.21
N GLY A 293 -6.20 -5.09 23.08
CA GLY A 293 -5.67 -5.26 21.72
C GLY A 293 -4.17 -4.94 21.53
N LYS A 294 -3.31 -5.63 22.28
CA LYS A 294 -1.87 -5.41 22.41
C LYS A 294 -1.04 -6.63 22.02
N TYR A 295 -1.66 -7.75 21.63
CA TYR A 295 -0.93 -9.00 21.32
C TYR A 295 -1.15 -9.57 19.91
N GLN A 296 -1.82 -8.85 19.01
CA GLN A 296 -2.04 -9.32 17.61
C GLN A 296 -1.32 -8.44 16.56
N LYS A 297 -1.29 -7.12 16.75
CA LYS A 297 -0.54 -6.20 15.87
C LYS A 297 0.97 -6.51 15.87
N ASP A 298 1.52 -6.83 17.02
CA ASP A 298 2.94 -7.17 17.16
C ASP A 298 3.28 -8.49 16.44
N ARG A 299 2.33 -9.42 16.30
CA ARG A 299 2.53 -10.71 15.60
C ARG A 299 2.63 -10.52 14.10
N ALA A 300 1.68 -9.80 13.49
CA ALA A 300 1.72 -9.47 12.07
C ALA A 300 3.01 -8.69 11.72
N ASN A 301 3.37 -7.71 12.54
CA ASN A 301 4.63 -6.97 12.37
C ASN A 301 5.88 -7.86 12.53
N HIS A 302 5.84 -8.83 13.45
CA HIS A 302 6.94 -9.77 13.67
C HIS A 302 7.23 -10.61 12.42
N ILE A 303 6.18 -11.09 11.74
CA ILE A 303 6.33 -11.92 10.53
C ILE A 303 6.59 -11.12 9.24
N GLY A 304 6.27 -9.82 9.21
CA GLY A 304 6.50 -9.01 8.00
C GLY A 304 5.27 -8.45 7.33
N ILE A 305 4.11 -8.50 8.00
CA ILE A 305 2.86 -8.04 7.43
C ILE A 305 2.43 -6.73 8.12
N ARG A 306 2.32 -5.67 7.33
CA ARG A 306 1.76 -4.39 7.78
C ARG A 306 0.24 -4.49 7.84
N LEU A 307 -0.32 -4.37 9.04
CA LEU A 307 -1.77 -4.28 9.20
C LEU A 307 -2.28 -2.91 8.73
N ILE A 308 -3.27 -2.95 7.84
CA ILE A 308 -3.95 -1.77 7.32
C ILE A 308 -5.14 -1.44 8.22
N SER A 309 -5.20 -0.19 8.71
CA SER A 309 -6.35 0.30 9.48
C SER A 309 -7.43 0.88 8.56
N ASP A 310 -8.69 0.87 9.01
CA ASP A 310 -9.81 1.50 8.27
C ASP A 310 -9.53 2.98 7.95
N LYS A 311 -8.88 3.70 8.87
CA LYS A 311 -8.48 5.10 8.65
C LYS A 311 -7.47 5.23 7.51
N TYR A 312 -6.39 4.46 7.57
CA TYR A 312 -5.33 4.49 6.55
C TYR A 312 -5.88 4.15 5.16
N LEU A 313 -6.69 3.09 5.10
CA LEU A 313 -7.40 2.67 3.91
C LEU A 313 -8.32 3.75 3.35
N SER A 314 -9.11 4.41 4.20
CA SER A 314 -9.97 5.53 3.80
C SER A 314 -9.14 6.68 3.24
N ASP A 315 -7.99 6.99 3.86
CA ASP A 315 -7.09 8.01 3.35
C ASP A 315 -6.49 7.63 1.97
N LEU A 316 -6.17 6.35 1.71
CA LEU A 316 -5.75 5.86 0.39
C LEU A 316 -6.84 5.97 -0.68
N LEU A 317 -8.08 5.56 -0.35
CA LEU A 317 -9.21 5.64 -1.28
C LEU A 317 -9.57 7.08 -1.65
N HIS A 318 -9.28 8.01 -0.74
CA HIS A 318 -9.52 9.44 -0.92
C HIS A 318 -8.25 10.23 -1.22
N ILE A 319 -7.19 9.59 -1.72
CA ILE A 319 -5.89 10.22 -1.98
C ILE A 319 -6.03 11.50 -2.82
N ALA A 320 -6.93 11.48 -3.81
CA ALA A 320 -7.23 12.64 -4.66
C ALA A 320 -7.69 13.84 -3.82
N GLN A 321 -8.71 13.65 -2.97
CA GLN A 321 -9.21 14.70 -2.11
C GLN A 321 -8.19 15.11 -1.04
N GLN A 322 -7.36 14.18 -0.53
CA GLN A 322 -6.33 14.52 0.45
C GLN A 322 -5.24 15.41 -0.16
N LYS A 323 -4.80 15.12 -1.39
CA LYS A 323 -3.78 15.90 -2.08
C LYS A 323 -4.29 17.26 -2.53
N GLU A 324 -5.54 17.35 -3.00
CA GLU A 324 -6.17 18.64 -3.31
C GLU A 324 -6.28 19.53 -2.07
N ARG A 325 -6.66 18.95 -0.92
CA ARG A 325 -6.66 19.68 0.37
C ARG A 325 -5.26 20.13 0.78
N GLU A 326 -4.22 19.32 0.55
CA GLU A 326 -2.84 19.69 0.83
C GLU A 326 -2.43 20.93 0.00
N ILE A 327 -2.70 20.90 -1.31
CA ILE A 327 -2.40 22.01 -2.24
C ILE A 327 -3.13 23.29 -1.81
N ASN A 328 -4.42 23.20 -1.50
CA ASN A 328 -5.22 24.35 -1.06
C ASN A 328 -4.68 24.94 0.26
N LEU A 329 -4.24 24.10 1.21
CA LEU A 329 -3.62 24.58 2.44
C LEU A 329 -2.24 25.21 2.19
N LEU A 330 -1.46 24.71 1.23
CA LEU A 330 -0.18 25.31 0.84
C LEU A 330 -0.39 26.72 0.27
N GLN A 331 -1.39 26.90 -0.60
CA GLN A 331 -1.74 28.21 -1.14
C GLN A 331 -2.12 29.19 -0.03
N GLN A 332 -3.04 28.77 0.87
CA GLN A 332 -3.43 29.59 2.02
C GLN A 332 -2.24 29.94 2.91
N PHE A 333 -1.30 29.01 3.11
CA PHE A 333 -0.09 29.24 3.92
C PHE A 333 0.79 30.35 3.35
N TYR A 334 0.99 30.37 2.02
CA TYR A 334 1.82 31.41 1.39
C TYR A 334 1.11 32.76 1.22
N GLN A 335 -0.22 32.78 1.18
CA GLN A 335 -1.02 34.01 1.17
C GLN A 335 -1.23 34.63 2.56
N SER A 336 -1.10 33.83 3.62
CA SER A 336 -1.32 34.26 5.00
C SER A 336 -0.05 34.80 5.65
N SER A 337 -0.21 35.59 6.71
CA SER A 337 0.90 36.06 7.55
C SER A 337 0.57 35.99 9.03
N GLY A 338 1.59 36.00 9.88
CA GLY A 338 1.43 36.06 11.34
C GLY A 338 0.74 34.84 11.95
N GLU A 339 -0.25 35.09 12.82
CA GLU A 339 -0.93 34.03 13.58
C GLU A 339 -1.72 33.05 12.69
N GLU A 340 -2.34 33.55 11.61
CA GLU A 340 -3.12 32.70 10.70
C GLU A 340 -2.22 31.72 9.94
N GLN A 341 -1.04 32.18 9.51
CA GLN A 341 -0.05 31.33 8.87
C GLN A 341 0.41 30.19 9.79
N ASN A 342 0.60 30.46 11.09
CA ASN A 342 0.94 29.44 12.08
C ASN A 342 -0.19 28.41 12.28
N LYS A 343 -1.45 28.85 12.24
CA LYS A 343 -2.61 27.94 12.32
C LYS A 343 -2.68 27.02 11.09
N ILE A 344 -2.46 27.58 9.89
CA ILE A 344 -2.45 26.80 8.65
C ILE A 344 -1.26 25.82 8.64
N LEU A 345 -0.09 26.22 9.14
CA LEU A 345 1.06 25.32 9.28
C LEU A 345 0.73 24.10 10.14
N GLY A 346 -0.01 24.29 11.24
CA GLY A 346 -0.53 23.18 12.06
C GLY A 346 -1.45 22.25 11.27
N LYS A 347 -2.39 22.81 10.49
CA LYS A 347 -3.29 22.03 9.62
C LYS A 347 -2.52 21.28 8.53
N LEU A 348 -1.52 21.91 7.91
CA LEU A 348 -0.65 21.29 6.90
C LEU A 348 0.09 20.07 7.45
N ARG A 349 0.65 20.17 8.67
CA ARG A 349 1.32 19.02 9.31
C ARG A 349 0.38 17.82 9.46
N HIS A 350 -0.86 18.05 9.87
CA HIS A 350 -1.87 16.98 9.96
C HIS A 350 -2.33 16.49 8.59
N GLN A 351 -2.49 17.36 7.61
CA GLN A 351 -2.91 16.98 6.26
C GLN A 351 -1.85 16.12 5.57
N LYS A 352 -0.56 16.46 5.72
CA LYS A 352 0.56 15.66 5.20
C LYS A 352 0.58 14.23 5.73
N GLN A 353 0.16 14.01 6.99
CA GLN A 353 0.05 12.67 7.57
C GLN A 353 -1.05 11.81 6.93
N ARG A 354 -1.98 12.41 6.17
CA ARG A 354 -3.06 11.73 5.45
C ARG A 354 -2.76 11.55 3.97
N CYS A 355 -1.73 12.23 3.47
CA CYS A 355 -1.33 12.20 2.07
C CYS A 355 -0.36 11.04 1.84
N HIS A 356 -0.92 9.84 1.81
CA HIS A 356 -0.17 8.61 1.57
C HIS A 356 0.16 8.43 0.09
N ILE A 357 1.11 7.55 -0.19
CA ILE A 357 1.31 6.94 -1.50
C ILE A 357 0.90 5.48 -1.39
N ILE A 358 0.37 4.91 -2.48
CA ILE A 358 0.09 3.47 -2.54
C ILE A 358 1.40 2.75 -2.75
N GLU A 359 1.71 1.80 -1.88
CA GLU A 359 2.98 1.07 -1.83
C GLU A 359 2.76 -0.42 -2.16
N ARG A 360 3.87 -1.16 -2.33
CA ARG A 360 3.83 -2.61 -2.52
C ARG A 360 3.10 -3.31 -1.37
N GLU A 361 3.34 -2.86 -0.13
CA GLU A 361 2.70 -3.41 1.07
C GLU A 361 1.17 -3.21 1.10
N ASP A 362 0.63 -2.26 0.32
CA ASP A 362 -0.82 -2.05 0.21
C ASP A 362 -1.47 -2.94 -0.84
N LEU A 363 -0.72 -3.27 -1.89
CA LEU A 363 -1.19 -4.05 -3.04
C LEU A 363 -1.03 -5.56 -2.80
N LEU A 364 0.11 -5.99 -2.29
CA LEU A 364 0.49 -7.39 -2.22
C LEU A 364 -0.47 -8.26 -1.38
N PRO A 365 -0.95 -7.84 -0.20
CA PRO A 365 -1.94 -8.62 0.55
C PRO A 365 -3.26 -8.81 -0.21
N LEU A 366 -3.71 -7.78 -0.92
CA LEU A 366 -4.94 -7.83 -1.72
C LEU A 366 -4.76 -8.74 -2.94
N LEU A 367 -3.62 -8.61 -3.64
CA LEU A 367 -3.28 -9.42 -4.80
C LEU A 367 -3.09 -10.89 -4.44
N HIS A 368 -2.46 -11.17 -3.30
CA HIS A 368 -2.27 -12.53 -2.79
C HIS A 368 -3.62 -13.22 -2.54
N TYR A 369 -4.51 -12.55 -1.80
CA TYR A 369 -5.85 -13.06 -1.53
C TYR A 369 -6.69 -13.22 -2.81
N LEU A 370 -6.64 -12.23 -3.71
CA LEU A 370 -7.32 -12.28 -5.01
C LEU A 370 -6.82 -13.44 -5.88
N ALA A 371 -5.50 -13.66 -5.92
CA ALA A 371 -4.90 -14.73 -6.68
C ALA A 371 -5.33 -16.10 -6.17
N GLN A 372 -5.34 -16.31 -4.84
CA GLN A 372 -5.83 -17.55 -4.22
C GLN A 372 -7.29 -17.82 -4.61
N LYS A 373 -8.18 -16.83 -4.43
CA LYS A 373 -9.61 -16.96 -4.77
C LYS A 373 -9.83 -17.30 -6.24
N LYS A 374 -9.19 -16.56 -7.15
CA LYS A 374 -9.31 -16.81 -8.59
C LYS A 374 -8.72 -18.17 -9.00
N TYR A 375 -7.62 -18.59 -8.38
CA TYR A 375 -7.01 -19.88 -8.68
C TYR A 375 -7.90 -21.04 -8.22
N THR A 376 -8.49 -20.97 -7.02
CA THR A 376 -9.48 -21.94 -6.54
C THR A 376 -10.68 -22.05 -7.50
N LEU A 377 -11.25 -20.91 -7.92
CA LEU A 377 -12.34 -20.91 -8.89
C LEU A 377 -11.95 -21.50 -10.25
N LYS A 378 -10.71 -21.30 -10.69
CA LYS A 378 -10.19 -21.90 -11.92
C LYS A 378 -10.11 -23.42 -11.77
N MET A 379 -9.59 -23.91 -10.64
CA MET A 379 -9.51 -25.34 -10.35
C MET A 379 -10.89 -26.00 -10.34
N ASP A 380 -11.87 -25.38 -9.67
CA ASP A 380 -13.24 -25.89 -9.60
C ASP A 380 -13.89 -26.01 -10.99
N LYS A 381 -13.66 -25.03 -11.86
CA LYS A 381 -14.17 -25.02 -13.24
C LYS A 381 -13.50 -26.08 -14.12
N GLU A 382 -12.19 -26.20 -14.01
CA GLU A 382 -11.40 -27.14 -14.84
C GLU A 382 -11.42 -28.58 -14.28
N LYS A 383 -11.94 -28.79 -13.07
CA LYS A 383 -11.88 -30.05 -12.31
C LYS A 383 -10.45 -30.57 -12.15
N ASN A 384 -9.50 -29.65 -12.08
CA ASN A 384 -8.09 -29.94 -11.88
C ASN A 384 -7.78 -29.88 -10.38
N GLY A 385 -6.93 -30.80 -9.90
CA GLY A 385 -6.43 -30.76 -8.54
C GLY A 385 -5.48 -29.59 -8.30
N TYR A 386 -5.24 -29.27 -7.03
CA TYR A 386 -4.28 -28.24 -6.64
C TYR A 386 -2.87 -28.60 -7.15
N GLN A 387 -2.18 -27.60 -7.67
CA GLN A 387 -0.79 -27.71 -8.11
C GLN A 387 -0.05 -26.47 -7.65
N LYS A 388 0.94 -26.67 -6.76
CA LYS A 388 1.73 -25.61 -6.17
C LYS A 388 2.40 -24.71 -7.20
N ASP A 389 3.14 -25.28 -8.14
CA ASP A 389 3.90 -24.48 -9.13
C ASP A 389 2.98 -23.64 -10.01
N ALA A 390 1.82 -24.16 -10.37
CA ALA A 390 0.81 -23.43 -11.13
C ALA A 390 0.17 -22.30 -10.29
N ALA A 391 -0.10 -22.52 -9.00
CA ALA A 391 -0.63 -21.51 -8.09
C ALA A 391 0.38 -20.38 -7.85
N VAL A 392 1.65 -20.73 -7.58
CA VAL A 392 2.76 -19.78 -7.40
C VAL A 392 2.95 -18.95 -8.65
N LYS A 393 2.96 -19.59 -9.83
CA LYS A 393 3.07 -18.89 -11.11
C LYS A 393 1.89 -17.94 -11.31
N TYR A 394 0.67 -18.38 -11.04
CA TYR A 394 -0.53 -17.55 -11.17
C TYR A 394 -0.47 -16.28 -10.31
N PHE A 395 -0.07 -16.41 -9.04
CA PHE A 395 0.14 -15.26 -8.16
C PHE A 395 1.29 -14.37 -8.64
N THR A 396 2.42 -14.96 -9.03
CA THR A 396 3.61 -14.21 -9.48
C THR A 396 3.32 -13.39 -10.73
N ASP A 397 2.67 -13.99 -11.73
CA ASP A 397 2.31 -13.33 -12.98
C ASP A 397 1.34 -12.17 -12.72
N MET A 398 0.30 -12.40 -11.88
CA MET A 398 -0.66 -11.37 -11.49
C MET A 398 0.01 -10.21 -10.74
N ALA A 399 0.81 -10.52 -9.73
CA ALA A 399 1.45 -9.52 -8.90
C ALA A 399 2.46 -8.69 -9.71
N ASN A 400 3.33 -9.32 -10.48
CA ASN A 400 4.35 -8.63 -11.26
C ASN A 400 3.73 -7.75 -12.35
N THR A 401 2.63 -8.18 -12.99
CA THR A 401 1.90 -7.35 -13.95
C THR A 401 1.41 -6.04 -13.31
N VAL A 402 0.84 -6.11 -12.10
CA VAL A 402 0.37 -4.91 -11.39
C VAL A 402 1.53 -4.06 -10.86
N LEU A 403 2.57 -4.68 -10.32
CA LEU A 403 3.73 -3.98 -9.79
C LEU A 403 4.47 -3.22 -10.89
N GLU A 404 4.66 -3.83 -12.06
CA GLU A 404 5.28 -3.21 -13.24
C GLU A 404 4.46 -2.00 -13.71
N ALA A 405 3.14 -2.16 -13.86
CA ALA A 405 2.24 -1.06 -14.22
C ALA A 405 2.25 0.09 -13.20
N CYS A 406 2.59 -0.21 -11.95
CA CYS A 406 2.72 0.75 -10.85
C CYS A 406 4.15 1.30 -10.66
N GLN A 407 5.10 0.96 -11.54
CA GLN A 407 6.53 1.32 -11.43
C GLN A 407 7.18 0.89 -10.10
N MET A 408 6.79 -0.28 -9.61
CA MET A 408 7.33 -0.90 -8.41
C MET A 408 8.20 -2.10 -8.77
N GLU A 409 9.12 -2.48 -7.88
CA GLU A 409 9.97 -3.66 -8.06
C GLU A 409 9.12 -4.94 -8.09
N PRO A 410 9.40 -5.91 -8.99
CA PRO A 410 8.72 -7.20 -9.02
C PRO A 410 8.95 -8.01 -7.73
N LEU A 411 8.16 -9.07 -7.57
CA LEU A 411 8.35 -10.04 -6.49
C LEU A 411 9.76 -10.64 -6.54
N ASP A 412 10.45 -10.56 -5.41
CA ASP A 412 11.76 -11.18 -5.21
C ASP A 412 11.81 -11.82 -3.82
N ARG A 413 12.17 -13.11 -3.78
CA ARG A 413 12.31 -13.90 -2.53
C ARG A 413 13.35 -13.35 -1.56
N HIS A 414 14.19 -12.42 -1.98
CA HIS A 414 15.07 -11.71 -1.07
C HIS A 414 14.33 -10.70 -0.19
N TYR A 415 13.14 -10.22 -0.59
CA TYR A 415 12.34 -9.33 0.24
C TYR A 415 11.45 -10.13 1.20
N ARG A 416 11.35 -9.63 2.44
CA ARG A 416 10.68 -10.33 3.54
C ARG A 416 9.23 -10.70 3.21
N LEU A 417 8.43 -9.72 2.79
CA LEU A 417 7.02 -9.90 2.49
C LEU A 417 6.83 -10.85 1.32
N ASP A 418 7.60 -10.68 0.25
CA ASP A 418 7.54 -11.51 -0.95
C ASP A 418 7.86 -12.97 -0.64
N ALA A 419 8.94 -13.22 0.11
CA ALA A 419 9.31 -14.56 0.55
C ALA A 419 8.19 -15.23 1.36
N LEU A 420 7.58 -14.47 2.28
CA LEU A 420 6.47 -14.93 3.10
C LEU A 420 5.25 -15.30 2.24
N LEU A 421 4.79 -14.39 1.37
CA LEU A 421 3.64 -14.63 0.50
C LEU A 421 3.88 -15.79 -0.47
N LEU A 422 5.08 -15.92 -1.04
CA LEU A 422 5.43 -17.04 -1.91
C LEU A 422 5.51 -18.37 -1.15
N SER A 423 5.94 -18.36 0.12
CA SER A 423 5.99 -19.56 0.96
C SER A 423 4.63 -20.09 1.40
N SER A 424 3.58 -19.25 1.31
CA SER A 424 2.21 -19.64 1.65
C SER A 424 1.62 -20.71 0.73
N PHE A 425 2.20 -20.91 -0.46
CA PHE A 425 1.79 -21.95 -1.40
C PHE A 425 2.61 -23.22 -1.12
N THR A 426 2.00 -24.18 -0.44
CA THR A 426 2.63 -25.46 -0.08
C THR A 426 2.31 -26.55 -1.10
N GLU A 427 2.80 -27.78 -0.90
CA GLU A 427 2.47 -28.91 -1.79
C GLU A 427 1.00 -29.34 -1.65
N GLU A 428 0.41 -29.15 -0.48
CA GLU A 428 -0.94 -29.65 -0.15
C GLU A 428 -2.01 -28.57 -0.35
N GLU A 429 -1.73 -27.35 0.09
CA GLU A 429 -2.71 -26.26 0.09
C GLU A 429 -2.07 -24.85 0.01
N MET A 430 -2.94 -23.85 -0.11
CA MET A 430 -2.59 -22.44 -0.07
C MET A 430 -2.99 -21.83 1.27
N PHE A 431 -2.02 -21.37 2.05
CA PHE A 431 -2.27 -20.69 3.32
C PHE A 431 -2.66 -19.23 3.09
N THR A 432 -3.71 -18.77 3.75
CA THR A 432 -4.07 -17.35 3.76
C THR A 432 -3.11 -16.54 4.64
N ILE A 433 -3.14 -15.21 4.49
CA ILE A 433 -2.42 -14.31 5.41
C ILE A 433 -2.87 -14.52 6.86
N SER A 434 -4.16 -14.77 7.09
CA SER A 434 -4.68 -15.09 8.41
C SER A 434 -4.00 -16.35 8.98
N ASP A 435 -3.90 -17.43 8.19
CA ASP A 435 -3.29 -18.68 8.64
C ASP A 435 -1.81 -18.48 9.00
N MET A 436 -1.07 -17.72 8.18
CA MET A 436 0.33 -17.38 8.46
C MET A 436 0.52 -16.62 9.77
N ILE A 437 -0.45 -15.76 10.12
CA ILE A 437 -0.44 -15.03 11.41
C ILE A 437 -0.76 -15.99 12.57
N GLU A 438 -1.60 -17.01 12.37
CA GLU A 438 -1.93 -17.99 13.41
C GLU A 438 -0.81 -19.00 13.70
N GLU A 439 -0.09 -19.44 12.67
CA GLU A 439 0.98 -20.44 12.79
C GLU A 439 2.20 -19.97 13.59
N THR A 440 2.32 -18.67 13.87
CA THR A 440 3.39 -18.10 14.71
C THR A 440 3.05 -18.04 16.20
N ARG A 441 2.07 -18.84 16.65
CA ARG A 441 1.69 -19.03 18.06
C ARG A 441 2.69 -19.84 18.87
#